data_AF-A0A8H5B1F6-F1
#
_entry.id   AF-A0A8H5B1F6-F1
#
_cell.length_a   1.000
_cell.length_b   1.000
_cell.length_c   1.000
_cell.angle_alpha   90.00
_cell.angle_beta   90.00
_cell.angle_gamma   90.00
#
_symmetry.space_group_name_H-M   'P 1'
#
loop_
_entity.id
_entity.type
_entity.pdbx_description
1 polymer ?
#
loop_
_entity_poly.entity_id
_entity_poly.type
_entity_poly.pdbx_seq_one_letter_code
_entity_poly.pdbx_strand_id
1 'polypeptide(L)'
;MGPSLDIPNLATSSTTCRFKEDKFNYWSAVMYFKHENGSFMRVPQIPNHFTGSPNGGLTVYYFSPPVYEKGFWMIGSMIRSEKCGYYDIRSPVDSFALPNRACNGGIRSNIFFPSYWDAKNLDSPDHKSHMAFMEGDVRPDGIFFRNSTCPSTHPVRVPMVFYEIVWGTKI
;
A
#
# COMPACT_ATOMS: atom_id res chain seq x y z
N MET A 1 3.58 -12.15 -11.74
CA MET A 1 5.06 -12.20 -11.67
C MET A 1 5.44 -13.64 -11.43
N GLY A 2 6.26 -14.24 -12.28
CA GLY A 2 6.73 -15.61 -12.09
C GLY A 2 7.91 -15.66 -11.10
N PRO A 3 8.07 -16.73 -10.31
CA PRO A 3 9.12 -16.85 -9.30
C PRO A 3 10.55 -16.92 -9.87
N SER A 4 10.70 -17.09 -11.19
CA SER A 4 11.99 -17.17 -11.88
C SER A 4 12.51 -15.83 -12.40
N LEU A 5 11.79 -14.74 -12.18
CA LEU A 5 12.14 -13.42 -12.70
C LEU A 5 12.93 -12.64 -11.66
N ASP A 6 14.16 -12.25 -12.01
CA ASP A 6 14.97 -11.31 -11.23
C ASP A 6 14.44 -9.89 -11.43
N ILE A 7 13.40 -9.57 -10.65
CA ILE A 7 12.67 -8.30 -10.75
C ILE A 7 13.60 -7.08 -10.61
N PRO A 8 14.57 -7.03 -9.66
CA PRO A 8 15.54 -5.94 -9.60
C PRO A 8 16.30 -5.70 -10.91
N ASN A 9 16.73 -6.75 -11.61
CA ASN A 9 17.48 -6.63 -12.87
C ASN A 9 16.57 -6.40 -14.09
N LEU A 10 15.30 -6.82 -14.02
CA LEU A 10 14.30 -6.59 -15.07
C LEU A 10 13.60 -5.23 -14.96
N ALA A 11 13.72 -4.55 -13.82
CA ALA A 11 13.14 -3.23 -13.62
C ALA A 11 13.84 -2.21 -14.54
N THR A 12 13.16 -1.81 -15.61
CA THR A 12 13.68 -0.85 -16.60
C THR A 12 13.59 0.61 -16.13
N SER A 13 13.02 0.87 -14.96
CA SER A 13 12.87 2.19 -14.37
C SER A 13 12.99 2.17 -12.85
N SER A 14 13.73 3.12 -12.28
CA SER A 14 13.54 3.58 -10.90
C SER A 14 12.09 4.06 -10.69
N THR A 15 11.62 4.14 -9.44
CA THR A 15 10.26 4.62 -9.13
C THR A 15 9.94 5.93 -9.86
N THR A 16 8.73 6.00 -10.41
CA THR A 16 8.37 7.03 -11.39
C THR A 16 8.19 8.39 -10.72
N CYS A 17 9.19 9.27 -10.91
CA CYS A 17 9.04 10.69 -11.29
C CYS A 17 9.38 11.81 -10.29
N ARG A 18 9.68 11.61 -9.00
CA ARG A 18 10.06 12.75 -8.12
C ARG A 18 11.29 12.55 -7.25
N PHE A 19 11.50 11.37 -6.70
CA PHE A 19 12.62 11.09 -5.79
C PHE A 19 13.52 10.04 -6.43
N LYS A 20 14.69 10.46 -6.93
CA LYS A 20 15.64 9.58 -7.65
C LYS A 20 16.42 8.69 -6.69
N GLU A 21 16.40 9.04 -5.41
CA GLU A 21 17.09 8.37 -4.31
C GLU A 21 16.31 7.12 -3.85
N ASP A 22 15.02 7.03 -4.18
CA ASP A 22 14.21 5.86 -3.91
C ASP A 22 14.56 4.72 -4.89
N LYS A 23 15.17 3.67 -4.34
CA LYS A 23 15.58 2.46 -5.06
C LYS A 23 14.81 1.23 -4.58
N PHE A 24 13.71 1.42 -3.87
CA PHE A 24 12.88 0.30 -3.41
C PHE A 24 12.05 -0.26 -4.57
N ASN A 25 11.77 -1.56 -4.51
CA ASN A 25 10.87 -2.22 -5.45
C ASN A 25 9.48 -2.32 -4.84
N TYR A 26 8.48 -1.83 -5.58
CA TYR A 26 7.09 -1.76 -5.15
C TYR A 26 6.25 -2.75 -5.96
N TRP A 27 5.47 -3.58 -5.28
CA TRP A 27 4.50 -4.47 -5.92
C TRP A 27 3.15 -4.39 -5.22
N SER A 28 2.07 -4.57 -5.98
CA SER A 28 0.71 -4.62 -5.44
C SER A 28 -0.10 -5.70 -6.16
N ALA A 29 -1.11 -6.21 -5.48
CA ALA A 29 -2.08 -7.13 -6.08
C ALA A 29 -2.87 -6.42 -7.18
N VAL A 30 -3.25 -7.15 -8.23
CA VAL A 30 -4.06 -6.65 -9.34
C VAL A 30 -5.53 -6.92 -9.06
N MET A 31 -6.38 -5.91 -9.28
CA MET A 31 -7.83 -6.06 -9.18
C MET A 31 -8.41 -6.55 -10.52
N TYR A 32 -9.31 -7.52 -10.44
CA TYR A 32 -10.09 -8.02 -11.57
C TYR A 32 -11.58 -7.87 -11.27
N PHE A 33 -12.34 -7.47 -12.29
CA PHE A 33 -13.80 -7.52 -12.29
C PHE A 33 -14.23 -8.84 -12.90
N LYS A 34 -15.15 -9.54 -12.23
CA LYS A 34 -15.73 -10.79 -12.71
C LYS A 34 -17.10 -10.49 -13.32
N HIS A 35 -17.26 -10.74 -14.61
CA HIS A 35 -18.55 -10.62 -15.30
C HIS A 35 -19.49 -11.76 -14.90
N GLU A 36 -20.80 -11.56 -15.11
CA GLU A 36 -21.82 -12.58 -14.86
C GLU A 36 -21.61 -13.84 -15.72
N ASN A 37 -21.04 -13.69 -16.91
CA ASN A 37 -20.65 -14.80 -17.79
C ASN A 37 -19.41 -15.58 -17.29
N GLY A 38 -18.83 -15.19 -16.16
CA GLY A 38 -17.67 -15.84 -15.53
C GLY A 38 -16.31 -15.36 -16.04
N SER A 39 -16.26 -14.48 -17.05
CA SER A 39 -15.00 -13.92 -17.53
C SER A 39 -14.43 -12.88 -16.56
N PHE A 40 -13.12 -12.64 -16.64
CA PHE A 40 -12.43 -11.65 -15.83
C PHE A 40 -11.85 -10.56 -16.71
N MET A 41 -12.08 -9.30 -16.34
CA MET A 41 -11.39 -8.15 -16.92
C MET A 41 -10.48 -7.51 -15.87
N ARG A 42 -9.27 -7.14 -16.28
CA ARG A 42 -8.35 -6.41 -15.40
C ARG A 42 -8.89 -4.99 -15.19
N VAL A 43 -9.00 -4.56 -13.94
CA VAL A 43 -9.38 -3.19 -13.61
C VAL A 43 -8.15 -2.30 -13.73
N PRO A 44 -8.18 -1.22 -14.54
CA PRO A 44 -7.04 -0.34 -14.70
C PRO A 44 -6.76 0.45 -13.41
N GLN A 45 -5.48 0.68 -13.11
CA GLN A 45 -5.08 1.65 -12.11
C GLN A 45 -5.13 3.04 -12.72
N ILE A 46 -5.79 3.98 -12.06
CA ILE A 46 -5.91 5.37 -12.48
C ILE A 46 -5.08 6.28 -11.57
N PRO A 47 -4.68 7.47 -12.05
CA PRO A 47 -3.93 8.43 -11.25
C PRO A 47 -4.62 8.73 -9.93
N ASN A 48 -3.84 8.72 -8.86
CA ASN A 48 -4.33 9.18 -7.57
C ASN A 48 -4.46 10.71 -7.56
N HIS A 49 -5.35 11.23 -6.72
CA HIS A 49 -5.60 12.66 -6.63
C HIS A 49 -4.34 13.42 -6.18
N PHE A 50 -4.17 14.64 -6.69
CA PHE A 50 -3.07 15.55 -6.33
C PHE A 50 -1.65 15.05 -6.64
N THR A 51 -1.49 13.96 -7.41
CA THR A 51 -0.17 13.44 -7.82
C THR A 51 0.40 14.11 -9.08
N GLY A 52 -0.38 14.97 -9.73
CA GLY A 52 -0.05 15.60 -11.02
C GLY A 52 -0.71 14.85 -12.16
N SER A 53 0.04 14.57 -13.22
CA SER A 53 -0.46 13.88 -14.44
C SER A 53 0.24 12.55 -14.71
N PRO A 54 0.35 11.60 -13.75
CA PRO A 54 0.89 10.28 -14.05
C PRO A 54 -0.08 9.48 -14.92
N ASN A 55 0.41 8.44 -15.60
CA ASN A 55 -0.40 7.53 -16.42
C ASN A 55 -0.79 6.27 -15.61
N GLY A 56 -1.50 6.46 -14.50
CA GLY A 56 -1.87 5.41 -13.55
C GLY A 56 -0.74 5.04 -12.57
N GLY A 57 -0.86 3.86 -11.96
CA GLY A 57 0.13 3.32 -11.02
C GLY A 57 -0.33 3.34 -9.55
N LEU A 58 0.65 3.19 -8.64
CA LEU A 58 0.45 3.24 -7.19
C LEU A 58 1.12 4.49 -6.62
N THR A 59 0.50 5.10 -5.60
CA THR A 59 1.14 6.20 -4.87
C THR A 59 1.76 5.66 -3.60
N VAL A 60 3.06 5.90 -3.41
CA VAL A 60 3.81 5.52 -2.21
C VAL A 60 3.98 6.75 -1.33
N TYR A 61 3.65 6.61 -0.06
CA TYR A 61 3.89 7.61 0.98
C TYR A 61 4.86 7.05 2.01
N TYR A 62 5.76 7.92 2.49
CA TYR A 62 6.68 7.63 3.59
C TYR A 62 6.40 8.60 4.73
N PHE A 63 6.13 8.08 5.93
CA PHE A 63 5.97 8.88 7.14
C PHE A 63 7.16 8.61 8.10
N SER A 64 7.79 9.67 8.61
CA SER A 64 9.06 9.72 9.39
C SER A 64 9.11 8.85 10.67
N PRO A 65 10.31 8.60 11.28
CA PRO A 65 11.64 9.23 11.11
C PRO A 65 12.52 8.59 10.01
N PRO A 66 13.68 9.18 9.64
CA PRO A 66 14.37 8.84 8.39
C PRO A 66 15.30 7.63 8.54
N VAL A 67 15.51 6.97 7.40
CA VAL A 67 16.52 5.93 7.13
C VAL A 67 16.06 4.51 7.45
N TYR A 68 15.82 3.75 6.38
CA TYR A 68 15.91 2.30 6.40
C TYR A 68 17.37 1.90 6.28
N GLU A 69 17.80 0.87 7.00
CA GLU A 69 19.05 0.21 6.70
C GLU A 69 18.99 -0.48 5.33
N LYS A 70 20.10 -0.50 4.60
CA LYS A 70 20.18 -1.14 3.28
C LYS A 70 19.93 -2.64 3.44
N GLY A 71 19.05 -3.20 2.60
CA GLY A 71 18.72 -4.63 2.62
C GLY A 71 17.46 -4.98 3.41
N PHE A 72 16.64 -3.99 3.76
CA PHE A 72 15.34 -4.21 4.37
C PHE A 72 14.32 -4.76 3.36
N TRP A 73 13.70 -5.90 3.67
CA TRP A 73 12.63 -6.49 2.86
C TRP A 73 11.39 -6.68 3.72
N MET A 74 10.25 -6.19 3.28
CA MET A 74 9.01 -6.33 4.03
C MET A 74 7.84 -6.67 3.11
N ILE A 75 6.99 -7.58 3.57
CA ILE A 75 5.67 -7.78 2.99
C ILE A 75 4.67 -6.97 3.80
N GLY A 76 4.03 -6.00 3.16
CA GLY A 76 2.88 -5.31 3.71
C GLY A 76 1.71 -6.28 3.89
N SER A 77 1.13 -6.29 5.09
CA SER A 77 -0.13 -6.99 5.36
C SER A 77 -1.22 -5.95 5.62
N MET A 78 -2.38 -6.12 5.01
CA MET A 78 -3.37 -5.04 4.86
C MET A 78 -4.25 -4.87 6.11
N ILE A 79 -4.38 -3.64 6.60
CA ILE A 79 -5.71 -3.10 6.89
C ILE A 79 -6.26 -2.66 5.54
N ARG A 80 -7.03 -3.54 4.88
CA ARG A 80 -7.72 -3.19 3.63
C ARG A 80 -8.70 -2.10 3.98
N SER A 81 -8.55 -0.92 3.40
CA SER A 81 -9.67 0.01 3.36
C SER A 81 -10.05 0.30 1.93
N GLU A 82 -11.31 0.03 1.60
CA GLU A 82 -11.89 0.27 0.29
C GLU A 82 -13.06 1.22 0.41
N LYS A 83 -13.01 2.26 -0.44
CA LYS A 83 -14.05 3.29 -0.52
C LYS A 83 -14.32 3.67 -1.98
N CYS A 84 -15.51 4.20 -2.25
CA CYS A 84 -15.90 4.68 -3.58
C CYS A 84 -15.29 6.06 -3.88
N GLY A 85 -13.97 6.13 -4.05
CA GLY A 85 -13.27 7.38 -4.41
C GLY A 85 -13.42 8.51 -3.38
N TYR A 86 -12.74 9.63 -3.60
CA TYR A 86 -12.77 10.77 -2.67
C TYR A 86 -14.04 11.63 -2.78
N TYR A 87 -14.69 11.67 -3.95
CA TYR A 87 -15.81 12.57 -4.25
C TYR A 87 -17.20 11.92 -4.13
N ASP A 88 -17.30 10.63 -3.80
CA ASP A 88 -18.61 10.03 -3.55
C ASP A 88 -19.02 10.33 -2.11
N ILE A 89 -19.88 11.35 -1.94
CA ILE A 89 -20.46 11.74 -0.65
C ILE A 89 -21.27 10.62 0.01
N ARG A 90 -21.66 9.59 -0.75
CA ARG A 90 -22.33 8.38 -0.24
C ARG A 90 -21.34 7.26 0.06
N SER A 91 -20.04 7.46 -0.14
CA SER A 91 -19.04 6.46 0.20
C SER A 91 -19.02 6.28 1.71
N PRO A 92 -19.15 5.05 2.23
CA PRO A 92 -18.92 4.79 3.64
C PRO A 92 -17.49 5.18 4.04
N VAL A 93 -17.28 5.31 5.35
CA VAL A 93 -15.94 5.33 5.95
C VAL A 93 -15.13 4.13 5.45
N ASP A 94 -13.82 4.28 5.53
CA ASP A 94 -12.82 3.27 5.19
C ASP A 94 -13.24 1.86 5.70
N SER A 95 -13.30 0.85 4.81
CA SER A 95 -13.87 -0.48 5.11
C SER A 95 -13.01 -1.66 4.63
N PHE A 96 -13.01 -2.76 5.38
CA PHE A 96 -12.23 -3.97 5.04
C PHE A 96 -12.78 -4.80 3.88
N ALA A 97 -13.95 -4.45 3.37
CA ALA A 97 -14.63 -5.18 2.31
C ALA A 97 -14.70 -4.34 1.03
N LEU A 98 -14.78 -5.03 -0.11
CA LEU A 98 -15.03 -4.38 -1.39
C LEU A 98 -16.38 -3.66 -1.35
N PRO A 99 -16.48 -2.47 -1.99
CA PRO A 99 -17.76 -1.80 -2.12
C PRO A 99 -18.78 -2.72 -2.80
N ASN A 100 -19.96 -2.85 -2.21
CA ASN A 100 -21.05 -3.68 -2.71
C ASN A 100 -21.91 -2.98 -3.79
N ARG A 101 -21.44 -1.83 -4.28
CA ARG A 101 -22.11 -1.01 -5.29
C ARG A 101 -21.08 -0.43 -6.25
N ALA A 102 -21.55 -0.03 -7.43
CA ALA A 102 -20.71 0.68 -8.39
C ALA A 102 -20.21 2.01 -7.82
N CYS A 103 -18.91 2.25 -7.97
CA CYS A 103 -18.25 3.49 -7.54
C CYS A 103 -17.98 4.38 -8.76
N ASN A 104 -18.71 5.49 -8.89
CA ASN A 104 -18.52 6.42 -10.02
C ASN A 104 -17.12 7.05 -10.05
N GLY A 105 -16.47 7.18 -8.89
CA GLY A 105 -15.12 7.73 -8.74
C GLY A 105 -14.01 6.68 -8.70
N GLY A 106 -14.30 5.41 -8.97
CA GLY A 106 -13.36 4.30 -8.79
C GLY A 106 -13.35 3.75 -7.36
N ILE A 107 -12.61 2.66 -7.18
CA ILE A 107 -12.34 2.06 -5.86
C ILE A 107 -10.96 2.53 -5.41
N ARG A 108 -10.83 3.02 -4.19
CA ARG A 108 -9.53 3.36 -3.60
C ARG A 108 -9.13 2.31 -2.58
N SER A 109 -7.97 1.70 -2.75
CA SER A 109 -7.38 0.76 -1.80
C SER A 109 -6.25 1.42 -1.03
N ASN A 110 -6.36 1.40 0.29
CA ASN A 110 -5.35 1.84 1.23
C ASN A 110 -4.61 0.62 1.80
N ILE A 111 -3.27 0.60 1.72
CA ILE A 111 -2.42 -0.48 2.22
C ILE A 111 -1.36 0.09 3.15
N PHE A 112 -1.43 -0.26 4.42
CA PHE A 112 -0.43 0.12 5.42
C PHE A 112 0.61 -0.98 5.59
N PHE A 113 1.87 -0.58 5.73
CA PHE A 113 2.96 -1.48 6.07
C PHE A 113 3.25 -1.37 7.58
N PRO A 114 3.70 -2.47 8.20
CA PRO A 114 4.32 -2.43 9.52
C PRO A 114 5.40 -1.34 9.60
N SER A 115 5.54 -0.69 10.76
CA SER A 115 6.50 0.41 10.97
C SER A 115 7.37 0.21 12.22
N TYR A 116 7.37 -0.98 12.80
CA TYR A 116 8.14 -1.32 14.00
C TYR A 116 9.01 -2.53 13.71
N TRP A 117 10.31 -2.36 13.85
CA TRP A 117 11.35 -3.35 13.56
C TRP A 117 11.87 -4.00 14.85
N ASP A 118 12.18 -5.30 14.78
CA ASP A 118 12.73 -6.10 15.89
C ASP A 118 14.18 -5.76 16.28
N ALA A 119 14.81 -4.84 15.55
CA ALA A 119 16.20 -4.40 15.71
C ALA A 119 17.25 -5.51 15.52
N LYS A 120 16.88 -6.63 14.88
CA LYS A 120 17.73 -7.81 14.72
C LYS A 120 17.78 -8.28 13.27
N ASN A 121 16.62 -8.45 12.64
CA ASN A 121 16.50 -9.09 11.33
C ASN A 121 16.14 -8.08 10.26
N LEU A 122 16.99 -7.88 9.26
CA LEU A 122 16.66 -7.05 8.10
C LEU A 122 15.58 -7.68 7.20
N ASP A 123 15.47 -9.00 7.27
CA ASP A 123 14.45 -9.81 6.63
C ASP A 123 14.32 -11.14 7.39
N SER A 124 13.11 -11.53 7.75
CA SER A 124 12.82 -12.82 8.38
C SER A 124 12.50 -13.87 7.31
N PRO A 125 12.63 -15.19 7.57
CA PRO A 125 12.32 -16.22 6.57
C PRO A 125 10.88 -16.17 6.02
N ASP A 126 9.95 -15.56 6.75
CA ASP A 126 8.56 -15.34 6.34
C ASP A 126 8.31 -13.94 5.75
N HIS A 127 9.35 -13.10 5.65
CA HIS A 127 9.36 -11.71 5.21
C HIS A 127 8.41 -10.77 5.96
N LYS A 128 7.99 -11.16 7.19
CA LYS A 128 6.96 -10.47 7.97
C LYS A 128 7.29 -10.35 9.45
N SER A 129 7.75 -11.41 10.11
CA SER A 129 7.87 -11.46 11.58
C SER A 129 8.94 -10.54 12.18
N HIS A 130 9.87 -10.02 11.38
CA HIS A 130 10.82 -9.00 11.82
C HIS A 130 10.19 -7.60 11.93
N MET A 131 8.92 -7.48 11.52
CA MET A 131 8.14 -6.26 11.50
C MET A 131 6.81 -6.40 12.24
N ALA A 132 6.39 -5.32 12.88
CA ALA A 132 5.11 -5.23 13.55
C ALA A 132 4.36 -3.92 13.24
N PHE A 133 3.04 -4.00 13.34
CA PHE A 133 2.18 -2.83 13.45
C PHE A 133 2.28 -2.23 14.85
N MET A 134 1.88 -0.98 14.97
CA MET A 134 1.73 -0.34 16.28
C MET A 134 0.77 -1.10 17.18
N GLU A 135 1.00 -1.02 18.50
CA GLU A 135 0.02 -1.45 19.49
C GLU A 135 -0.97 -0.31 19.81
N GLY A 136 -2.21 -0.70 20.15
CA GLY A 136 -3.29 0.20 20.59
C GLY A 136 -4.40 0.45 19.55
N ASP A 137 -5.47 1.12 20.00
CA ASP A 137 -6.67 1.31 19.19
C ASP A 137 -6.49 2.33 18.06
N VAL A 138 -6.96 2.03 16.86
CA VAL A 138 -7.05 3.01 15.77
C VAL A 138 -8.22 3.95 16.08
N ARG A 139 -7.91 5.22 16.37
CA ARG A 139 -8.89 6.28 16.64
C ARG A 139 -9.53 6.73 15.31
N PRO A 140 -10.71 7.38 15.34
CA PRO A 140 -11.42 7.79 14.13
C PRO A 140 -10.65 8.73 13.19
N ASP A 141 -9.65 9.45 13.71
CA ASP A 141 -8.73 10.31 12.95
C ASP A 141 -7.67 9.54 12.14
N GLY A 142 -7.65 8.20 12.25
CA GLY A 142 -6.83 7.30 11.45
C GLY A 142 -5.43 7.05 12.04
N ILE A 143 -4.64 6.30 11.28
CA ILE A 143 -3.31 5.81 11.69
C ILE A 143 -2.16 6.76 11.31
N PHE A 144 -2.43 7.73 10.42
CA PHE A 144 -1.41 8.58 9.78
C PHE A 144 -0.64 9.51 10.73
N PHE A 145 -1.31 10.10 11.72
CA PHE A 145 -0.72 11.11 12.60
C PHE A 145 -0.41 10.58 14.01
N ARG A 146 -0.47 9.26 14.19
CA ARG A 146 -0.33 8.65 15.52
C ARG A 146 1.14 8.57 15.91
N ASN A 147 1.45 9.09 17.09
CA ASN A 147 2.62 8.66 17.84
C ASN A 147 2.18 7.47 18.71
N SER A 148 2.57 6.27 18.33
CA SER A 148 2.13 5.03 18.98
C SER A 148 3.30 4.29 19.62
N THR A 149 2.95 3.51 20.65
CA THR A 149 3.90 2.73 21.43
C THR A 149 4.44 1.57 20.60
N CYS A 150 5.76 1.41 20.59
CA CYS A 150 6.40 0.25 20.01
C CYS A 150 5.97 -1.02 20.76
N PRO A 151 5.63 -2.12 20.06
CA PRO A 151 5.60 -3.43 20.70
C PRO A 151 6.93 -3.72 21.41
N SER A 152 6.89 -4.38 22.56
CA SER A 152 8.11 -4.74 23.30
C SER A 152 9.06 -5.63 22.48
N THR A 153 8.52 -6.41 21.54
CA THR A 153 9.27 -7.26 20.60
C THR A 153 9.86 -6.50 19.42
N HIS A 154 9.36 -5.29 19.13
CA HIS A 154 9.74 -4.47 17.97
C HIS A 154 10.02 -3.03 18.39
N PRO A 155 11.12 -2.77 19.13
CA PRO A 155 11.32 -1.51 19.83
C PRO A 155 11.72 -0.34 18.92
N VAL A 156 12.11 -0.60 17.66
CA VAL A 156 12.62 0.43 16.76
C VAL A 156 11.54 0.87 15.77
N ARG A 157 11.15 2.14 15.83
CA ARG A 157 10.25 2.73 14.84
C ARG A 157 11.03 3.05 13.57
N VAL A 158 10.60 2.47 12.46
CA VAL A 158 11.09 2.76 11.11
C VAL A 158 10.06 3.64 10.37
N PRO A 159 10.40 4.24 9.21
CA PRO A 159 9.40 4.97 8.46
C PRO A 159 8.17 4.08 8.16
N MET A 160 6.98 4.66 8.16
CA MET A 160 5.78 3.94 7.72
C MET A 160 5.64 4.10 6.22
N VAL A 161 5.53 2.98 5.51
CA VAL A 161 5.13 2.97 4.09
C VAL A 161 3.62 2.80 3.99
N PHE A 162 3.01 3.59 3.14
CA PHE A 162 1.60 3.52 2.82
C PHE A 162 1.42 3.55 1.30
N TYR A 163 0.65 2.59 0.75
CA TYR A 163 0.22 2.63 -0.64
C TYR A 163 -1.22 3.09 -0.74
N GLU A 164 -1.46 4.02 -1.66
CA GLU A 164 -2.78 4.38 -2.13
C GLU A 164 -2.88 4.01 -3.61
N ILE A 165 -3.85 3.16 -3.93
CA ILE A 165 -4.12 2.71 -5.30
C ILE A 165 -5.55 3.08 -5.64
N VAL A 166 -5.75 3.70 -6.81
CA VAL A 166 -7.08 4.02 -7.32
C VAL A 166 -7.38 3.14 -8.53
N TRP A 167 -8.49 2.44 -8.48
CA TRP A 167 -8.96 1.51 -9.51
C TRP A 167 -10.08 2.15 -10.31
N GLY A 168 -9.90 2.27 -11.62
CA GLY A 168 -10.90 2.82 -12.54
C GLY A 168 -12.01 1.82 -12.80
N THR A 169 -13.15 2.00 -12.14
CA THR A 169 -14.33 1.13 -12.30
C THR A 169 -15.39 1.71 -13.23
N LYS A 170 -15.07 2.77 -13.98
CA LYS A 170 -15.92 3.21 -15.09
C LYS A 170 -15.69 2.23 -16.25
N ILE A 171 -16.67 1.36 -16.44
CA ILE A 171 -16.74 0.41 -17.56
C ILE A 171 -17.65 1.02 -18.62
#